data_AF-A0A6G0X1N1-F1
#
_entry.id   AF-A0A6G0X1N1-F1
#
_cell.length_a   1.000
_cell.length_b   1.000
_cell.length_c   1.000
_cell.angle_alpha   90.00
_cell.angle_beta   90.00
_cell.angle_gamma   90.00
#
_symmetry.space_group_name_H-M   'P 1'
#
loop_
_entity.id
_entity.type
_entity.pdbx_description
1 polymer ?
#
loop_
_entity_poly.entity_id
_entity_poly.type
_entity_poly.pdbx_seq_one_letter_code
_entity_poly.pdbx_strand_id
1 'polypeptide(L)'
;MIQNRVAARMGLELQAERMLRSSRQKFTPAKPGDTVRIRVPDVDRGRMDPQNKLAVVVAVDNVFYTLGTKEGVINQLYTRNQFAVCKEQILTHEEVATDQSVSLRKSSTLVS
;
A
#
# COMPACT_ATOMS: atom_id res chain seq x y z
N MET A 1 16.01 -7.22 40.53
CA MET A 1 15.20 -6.23 39.78
C MET A 1 15.72 -6.00 38.34
N ILE A 2 17.02 -5.85 38.11
CA ILE A 2 17.60 -5.61 36.76
C ILE A 2 17.41 -6.81 35.81
N GLN A 3 17.62 -8.04 36.29
CA GLN A 3 17.46 -9.25 35.45
C GLN A 3 16.04 -9.42 34.91
N ASN A 4 15.01 -9.13 35.71
CA ASN A 4 13.61 -9.20 35.27
C ASN A 4 13.32 -8.19 34.15
N ARG A 5 13.96 -7.01 34.18
CA ARG A 5 13.82 -6.00 33.11
C ARG A 5 14.48 -6.45 31.81
N VAL A 6 15.63 -7.13 31.90
CA VAL A 6 16.31 -7.69 30.72
C VAL A 6 15.49 -8.82 30.10
N ALA A 7 14.99 -9.75 30.91
CA ALA A 7 14.13 -10.84 30.42
C ALA A 7 12.83 -10.32 29.78
N ALA A 8 12.19 -9.32 30.39
CA ALA A 8 11.02 -8.67 29.82
C ALA A 8 11.33 -8.00 28.46
N ARG A 9 12.48 -7.31 28.35
CA ARG A 9 12.91 -6.69 27.08
C ARG A 9 13.11 -7.75 25.98
N MET A 10 13.82 -8.84 26.29
CA MET A 10 14.03 -9.94 25.34
C MET A 10 12.71 -10.58 24.88
N GLY A 11 11.74 -10.73 25.80
CA GLY A 11 10.41 -11.23 25.46
C GLY A 11 9.68 -10.33 24.46
N LEU A 12 9.74 -9.01 24.67
CA LEU A 12 9.15 -8.03 23.74
C LEU A 12 9.84 -8.03 22.38
N GLU A 13 11.17 -8.11 22.34
CA GLU A 13 11.96 -8.20 21.10
C GLU A 13 11.58 -9.45 20.29
N LEU A 14 11.51 -10.62 20.95
CA LEU A 14 11.10 -11.87 20.30
C LEU A 14 9.65 -11.80 19.78
N GLN A 15 8.76 -11.17 20.55
CA GLN A 15 7.37 -10.99 20.12
C GLN A 15 7.28 -10.06 18.91
N ALA A 16 8.02 -8.95 18.90
CA ALA A 16 8.07 -8.02 17.77
C ALA A 16 8.59 -8.73 16.50
N GLU A 17 9.62 -9.56 16.62
CA GLU A 17 10.15 -10.36 15.51
C GLU A 17 9.11 -11.34 14.96
N ARG A 18 8.39 -12.04 15.85
CA ARG A 18 7.29 -12.94 15.45
C ARG A 18 6.19 -12.19 14.71
N MET A 19 5.79 -11.00 15.20
CA MET A 19 4.79 -10.16 14.55
C MET A 19 5.26 -9.73 13.15
N LEU A 20 6.51 -9.31 13.01
CA LEU A 20 7.08 -8.90 11.73
C LEU A 20 7.14 -10.05 10.72
N ARG A 21 7.57 -11.24 11.17
CA ARG A 21 7.60 -12.46 10.34
C ARG A 21 6.20 -12.82 9.82
N SER A 22 5.20 -12.85 10.70
CA SER A 22 3.82 -13.15 10.33
C SER A 22 3.26 -12.12 9.34
N SER A 23 3.58 -10.83 9.53
CA SER A 23 3.18 -9.77 8.59
C SER A 23 3.80 -9.96 7.21
N ARG A 24 5.12 -10.23 7.14
CA ARG A 24 5.83 -10.47 5.86
C ARG A 24 5.30 -11.69 5.12
N GLN A 25 4.93 -12.75 5.85
CA GLN A 25 4.34 -13.95 5.25
C GLN A 25 2.95 -13.67 4.67
N LYS A 26 2.15 -12.84 5.34
CA LYS A 26 0.79 -12.47 4.89
C LYS A 26 0.81 -11.52 3.71
N PHE A 27 1.76 -10.58 3.70
CA PHE A 27 1.84 -9.50 2.73
C PHE A 27 3.10 -9.65 1.87
N THR A 28 3.03 -10.52 0.86
CA THR A 28 4.12 -10.72 -0.12
C THR A 28 4.52 -9.38 -0.75
N PRO A 29 5.83 -9.09 -0.92
CA PRO A 29 6.30 -7.87 -1.56
C PRO A 29 5.70 -7.68 -2.97
N ALA A 30 5.41 -6.43 -3.32
CA ALA A 30 4.97 -6.07 -4.67
C ALA A 30 6.17 -5.56 -5.49
N LYS A 31 6.11 -5.71 -6.80
CA LYS A 31 7.15 -5.25 -7.73
C LYS A 31 6.64 -4.05 -8.53
N PRO A 32 7.53 -3.16 -8.99
CA PRO A 32 7.16 -2.15 -9.99
C PRO A 32 6.45 -2.80 -11.19
N GLY A 33 5.35 -2.21 -11.64
CA GLY A 33 4.49 -2.75 -12.70
C GLY A 33 3.36 -3.67 -12.20
N ASP A 34 3.36 -4.10 -10.94
CA ASP A 34 2.23 -4.88 -10.39
C ASP A 34 0.98 -3.99 -10.28
N THR A 35 -0.16 -4.50 -10.76
CA THR A 35 -1.46 -3.90 -10.47
C THR A 35 -1.84 -4.18 -9.02
N VAL A 36 -2.29 -3.13 -8.33
CA VAL A 36 -2.72 -3.18 -6.94
C VAL A 36 -4.10 -2.52 -6.79
N ARG A 37 -4.82 -2.93 -5.75
CA ARG A 37 -6.04 -2.26 -5.29
C ARG A 37 -5.82 -1.59 -3.95
N ILE A 38 -6.23 -0.33 -3.87
CA ILE A 38 -6.16 0.50 -2.67
C ILE A 38 -7.59 0.70 -2.18
N ARG A 39 -7.83 0.45 -0.89
CA ARG A 39 -9.14 0.69 -0.28
C ARG A 39 -9.28 2.18 0.02
N VAL A 40 -10.34 2.80 -0.50
CA VAL A 40 -10.65 4.21 -0.24
C VAL A 40 -11.48 4.31 1.06
N PRO A 41 -11.11 5.15 2.03
CA PRO A 41 -11.89 5.39 3.23
C PRO A 41 -13.30 5.92 2.90
N ASP A 42 -14.29 5.57 3.70
CA ASP A 42 -15.68 5.99 3.44
C ASP A 42 -15.87 7.51 3.46
N VAL A 43 -15.06 8.24 4.25
CA VAL A 43 -15.09 9.72 4.29
C VAL A 43 -14.56 10.38 3.01
N ASP A 44 -13.72 9.67 2.27
CA ASP A 44 -13.11 10.13 1.02
C ASP A 44 -13.88 9.67 -0.21
N ARG A 45 -14.94 8.88 -0.01
CA ARG A 45 -15.69 8.18 -1.05
C ARG A 45 -17.06 8.82 -1.25
N GLY A 46 -17.40 9.17 -2.49
CA GLY A 46 -18.76 9.54 -2.87
C GLY A 46 -19.74 8.36 -2.74
N ARG A 47 -21.05 8.65 -2.67
CA ARG A 47 -22.09 7.61 -2.44
C ARG A 47 -22.07 6.49 -3.49
N MET A 48 -21.70 6.80 -4.73
CA MET A 48 -21.60 5.83 -5.83
C MET A 48 -20.15 5.46 -6.18
N ASP A 49 -19.17 5.99 -5.45
CA ASP A 49 -17.77 5.71 -5.75
C ASP A 49 -17.39 4.28 -5.32
N PRO A 50 -16.55 3.59 -6.11
CA PRO A 50 -16.11 2.24 -5.79
C PRO A 50 -15.29 2.23 -4.49
N GLN A 51 -15.40 1.14 -3.73
CA GLN A 51 -14.66 1.00 -2.47
C GLN A 51 -13.14 0.86 -2.67
N ASN A 52 -12.73 0.39 -3.85
CA ASN A 52 -11.33 0.18 -4.19
C ASN A 52 -10.97 0.97 -5.45
N LYS A 53 -9.82 1.64 -5.41
CA LYS A 53 -9.18 2.23 -6.60
C LYS A 53 -8.06 1.33 -7.08
N LEU A 54 -7.98 1.10 -8.39
CA LEU A 54 -6.87 0.38 -9.02
C LEU A 54 -5.70 1.33 -9.25
N ALA A 55 -4.50 0.84 -8.99
CA ALA A 55 -3.24 1.54 -9.20
C ALA A 55 -2.16 0.54 -9.64
N VAL A 56 -1.01 1.06 -10.07
CA VAL A 56 0.19 0.31 -10.41
C VAL A 56 1.30 0.74 -9.48
N VAL A 57 2.15 -0.19 -9.08
CA VAL A 57 3.39 0.16 -8.36
C VAL A 57 4.34 0.85 -9.32
N VAL A 58 4.64 2.12 -9.08
CA VAL A 58 5.56 2.93 -9.89
C VAL A 58 7.00 2.72 -9.43
N ALA A 59 7.22 2.85 -8.12
CA ALA A 59 8.54 2.73 -7.52
C ALA A 59 8.45 2.12 -6.12
N VAL A 60 9.55 1.49 -5.69
CA VAL A 60 9.69 0.92 -4.35
C VAL A 60 10.98 1.48 -3.73
N ASP A 61 10.84 2.17 -2.60
CA ASP A 61 11.97 2.66 -1.79
C ASP A 61 11.91 2.01 -0.41
N ASN A 62 12.79 1.02 -0.21
CA ASN A 62 12.85 0.19 0.99
C ASN A 62 11.49 -0.49 1.33
N VAL A 63 10.73 0.12 2.24
CA VAL A 63 9.43 -0.36 2.74
C VAL A 63 8.25 0.45 2.21
N PHE A 64 8.52 1.55 1.50
CA PHE A 64 7.54 2.46 0.95
C PHE A 64 7.34 2.23 -0.54
N TYR A 65 6.08 2.33 -0.96
CA TYR A 65 5.63 2.09 -2.32
C TYR A 65 4.99 3.37 -2.85
N THR A 66 5.44 3.78 -4.04
CA THR A 66 4.80 4.85 -4.81
C THR A 66 3.81 4.19 -5.77
N LEU A 67 2.55 4.61 -5.70
CA LEU A 67 1.46 4.04 -6.48
C LEU A 67 0.95 5.07 -7.49
N GLY A 68 0.68 4.64 -8.72
CA GLY A 68 0.17 5.49 -9.79
C GLY A 68 -1.12 4.96 -10.36
N THR A 69 -2.03 5.86 -10.71
CA THR A 69 -3.28 5.58 -11.39
C THR A 69 -3.28 6.22 -12.76
N LYS A 70 -4.33 6.00 -13.55
CA LYS A 70 -4.51 6.67 -14.85
C LYS A 70 -4.53 8.19 -14.73
N GLU A 71 -4.95 8.70 -13.57
CA GLU A 71 -5.10 10.14 -13.32
C GLU A 71 -3.84 10.79 -12.75
N GLY A 72 -2.86 10.00 -12.30
CA GLY A 72 -1.63 10.52 -11.72
C GLY A 72 -0.94 9.60 -10.73
N VAL A 73 0.26 9.97 -10.31
CA VAL A 73 0.94 9.39 -9.16
C VAL A 73 0.26 9.84 -7.87
N ILE A 74 -0.05 8.91 -6.97
CA ILE A 74 -0.67 9.23 -5.69
C ILE A 74 0.37 9.89 -4.77
N ASN A 75 0.04 11.05 -4.22
CA ASN A 75 0.96 11.86 -3.40
C ASN A 75 1.44 11.17 -2.11
N GLN A 76 0.75 10.13 -1.68
CA GLN A 76 1.03 9.40 -0.45
C GLN A 76 1.88 8.16 -0.72
N LEU A 77 2.86 7.92 0.16
CA LEU A 77 3.60 6.66 0.20
C LEU A 77 2.82 5.57 0.92
N TYR A 78 2.88 4.36 0.38
CA TYR A 78 2.17 3.21 0.92
C TYR A 78 3.12 2.20 1.54
N THR A 79 2.70 1.57 2.63
CA THR A 79 3.32 0.35 3.15
C THR A 79 2.61 -0.88 2.58
N ARG A 80 3.30 -2.02 2.54
CA ARG A 80 2.77 -3.22 1.86
C ARG A 80 1.42 -3.72 2.40
N ASN A 81 1.09 -3.49 3.67
CA ASN A 81 -0.19 -3.88 4.26
C ASN A 81 -1.38 -2.95 3.91
N GLN A 82 -1.15 -1.81 3.25
CA GLN A 82 -2.20 -0.82 2.93
C GLN A 82 -2.89 -1.05 1.58
N PHE A 83 -2.38 -1.97 0.77
CA PHE A 83 -2.95 -2.32 -0.53
C PHE A 83 -2.91 -3.83 -0.74
N ALA A 84 -3.66 -4.33 -1.72
CA ALA A 84 -3.59 -5.73 -2.13
C ALA A 84 -3.10 -5.81 -3.58
N VAL A 85 -2.16 -6.72 -3.85
CA VAL A 85 -1.71 -7.00 -5.21
C VAL A 85 -2.78 -7.81 -5.92
N CYS A 86 -3.12 -7.42 -7.14
CA CYS A 86 -4.01 -8.15 -8.02
C CYS A 86 -3.26 -9.32 -8.66
N LYS A 87 -3.94 -10.44 -8.91
CA LYS A 87 -3.30 -11.59 -9.58
C LYS A 87 -3.11 -11.30 -11.07
N GLU A 88 -4.07 -10.61 -11.65
CA GLU A 88 -4.08 -10.18 -13.04
C GLU A 88 -3.52 -8.76 -13.17
N GLN A 89 -2.79 -8.50 -14.26
CA GLN A 89 -2.40 -7.15 -14.65
C GLN A 89 -3.58 -6.47 -15.38
N ILE A 90 -4.38 -5.74 -14.61
CA ILE A 90 -5.55 -5.01 -15.12
C ILE A 90 -5.15 -3.63 -15.65
N LEU A 91 -4.05 -3.08 -15.14
CA LEU A 91 -3.50 -1.78 -15.50
C LEU A 91 -2.01 -1.94 -15.79
N THR A 92 -1.55 -1.35 -16.89
CA THR A 92 -0.15 -1.37 -17.29
C THR A 92 0.59 -0.11 -16.82
N HIS A 93 1.92 -0.16 -16.78
CA HIS A 93 2.73 0.97 -16.36
C HIS A 93 2.63 2.17 -17.32
N GLU A 94 2.40 1.91 -18.60
CA GLU A 94 2.27 2.94 -19.66
C GLU A 94 0.97 3.75 -19.53
N GLU A 95 -0.07 3.17 -18.93
CA GLU A 95 -1.35 3.84 -18.70
C GLU A 95 -1.32 4.83 -17.53
N VAL A 96 -0.20 4.91 -16.79
CA VAL A 96 -0.05 5.77 -15.61
C VAL A 96 0.43 7.16 -16.04
N ALA A 97 -0.35 8.19 -15.73
CA ALA A 97 0.02 9.59 -15.95
C ALA A 97 1.10 10.05 -14.94
N THR A 98 2.37 9.70 -15.21
CA THR A 98 3.48 9.95 -14.27
C THR A 98 3.75 11.45 -14.03
N ASP A 99 3.37 12.30 -14.97
CA ASP A 99 3.61 13.75 -14.92
C ASP A 99 2.67 14.50 -13.96
N GLN A 100 1.61 13.85 -13.47
CA GLN A 100 0.61 14.47 -12.60
C GLN A 100 0.61 13.82 -11.21
N SER A 101 0.47 14.65 -10.18
CA SER A 101 0.37 14.20 -8.79
C SER A 101 -1.08 14.37 -8.30
N VAL A 102 -1.69 13.32 -7.75
CA VAL A 102 -3.09 13.33 -7.31
C VAL A 102 -3.26 12.78 -5.88
N SER A 103 -4.24 13.31 -5.14
CA SER A 103 -4.67 12.71 -3.88
C SER A 103 -5.51 11.46 -4.12
N LEU A 104 -5.50 10.49 -3.19
CA LEU A 104 -6.36 9.30 -3.27
C LEU A 104 -7.85 9.68 -3.45
N ARG A 105 -8.34 10.67 -2.70
CA ARG A 105 -9.72 11.17 -2.78
C ARG A 105 -10.09 11.60 -4.21
N LYS A 106 -9.29 12.50 -4.80
CA LYS A 106 -9.49 12.98 -6.17
C LYS A 106 -9.44 11.82 -7.18
N SER A 107 -8.50 10.89 -7.02
CA SER A 107 -8.42 9.71 -7.90
C SER A 107 -9.65 8.79 -7.78
N SER A 108 -10.27 8.70 -6.60
CA SER A 108 -11.43 7.84 -6.36
C SER A 108 -12.70 8.32 -7.08
N THR A 109 -12.90 9.64 -7.16
CA THR A 109 -14.10 10.22 -7.75
C THR A 109 -13.99 10.36 -9.27
N LEU A 110 -12.76 10.49 -9.78
CA LEU A 110 -12.47 10.44 -11.21
C LEU A 110 -12.50 8.97 -11.66
N VAL A 111 -13.71 8.46 -11.91
CA VAL A 111 -13.91 7.17 -12.57
C VAL A 111 -14.05 7.44 -14.07
N SER A 112 -13.13 6.91 -14.87
CA SER A 112 -13.20 6.85 -16.34
C SER A 112 -12.77 5.47 -16.82
#